data_AF-A0A7K8EP02-F1
#
_entry.id   AF-A0A7K8EP02-F1
#
_cell.length_a   1.000
_cell.length_b   1.000
_cell.length_c   1.000
_cell.angle_alpha   90.00
_cell.angle_beta   90.00
_cell.angle_gamma   90.00
#
_symmetry.space_group_name_H-M   'P 1'
#
loop_
_entity.id
_entity.type
_entity.pdbx_description
1 polymer ?
#
loop_
_entity_poly.entity_id
_entity_poly.type
_entity_poly.pdbx_seq_one_letter_code
_entity_poly.pdbx_strand_id
1 'polypeptide(L)'
;MQIPLFTVDAFTNRPFSGNPAAVCLLENDLDEDSHQKIATEMNLSETAFIRKLKPGDDFTKSSCFGLRWFTPVSEVPLCGHATLASAAVLFHVQKNTNSVITFVTLSGELKARQVKDHIVLDLPLCPAYPQELKEVEELIKAAVGDLSVQDVRYSPETKNLLVCLSDTYGRSVLEELKVNAQHFLSIEKTGKVKGLILTVKGNSSGNGHDFYSRYFAPWYGVLEDPVTGSAHAVLSSYWSEQLGKKELLAFQCSRRGGELKISVRSDGRVDIAGQSAVVLKGNL
;
A
#
# COMPACT_ATOMS: atom_id res chain seq x y z
N MET A 1 16.13 -8.31 24.66
CA MET A 1 14.92 -9.11 24.36
C MET A 1 15.04 -9.46 22.89
N GLN A 2 14.95 -10.75 22.51
CA GLN A 2 15.08 -11.11 21.09
C GLN A 2 13.73 -10.93 20.39
N ILE A 3 13.68 -10.07 19.37
CA ILE A 3 12.46 -9.83 18.58
C ILE A 3 12.65 -10.44 17.19
N PRO A 4 11.92 -11.52 16.84
CA PRO A 4 11.97 -12.07 15.49
C PRO A 4 11.57 -11.02 14.46
N LEU A 5 12.46 -10.83 13.48
CA LEU A 5 12.37 -9.80 12.44
C LEU A 5 12.45 -10.45 11.06
N PHE A 6 11.57 -9.99 10.16
CA PHE A 6 11.51 -10.43 8.77
C PHE A 6 11.53 -9.22 7.86
N THR A 7 12.24 -9.30 6.73
CA THR A 7 12.03 -8.38 5.61
C THR A 7 11.30 -9.12 4.52
N VAL A 8 10.15 -8.60 4.11
CA VAL A 8 9.28 -9.21 3.10
C VAL A 8 8.97 -8.19 2.02
N ASP A 9 9.22 -8.57 0.77
CA ASP A 9 8.76 -7.80 -0.38
C ASP A 9 7.33 -8.21 -0.71
N ALA A 10 6.38 -7.29 -0.53
CA ALA A 10 4.96 -7.47 -0.86
C ALA A 10 4.66 -7.09 -2.32
N PHE A 11 3.59 -7.65 -2.88
CA PHE A 11 3.15 -7.44 -4.27
C PHE A 11 4.18 -7.89 -5.32
N THR A 12 4.96 -8.91 -5.00
CA THR A 12 5.94 -9.54 -5.89
C THR A 12 6.20 -10.99 -5.49
N ASN A 13 6.59 -11.83 -6.44
CA ASN A 13 7.13 -13.17 -6.18
C ASN A 13 8.67 -13.24 -6.32
N ARG A 14 9.31 -12.11 -6.64
CA ARG A 14 10.76 -11.99 -6.77
C ARG A 14 11.33 -11.06 -5.69
N PRO A 15 12.40 -11.46 -5.00
CA PRO A 15 13.16 -10.55 -4.15
C PRO A 15 13.60 -9.29 -4.90
N PHE A 16 13.74 -8.19 -4.16
CA PHE A 16 14.19 -6.88 -4.63
C PHE A 16 13.24 -6.18 -5.61
N SER A 17 12.00 -6.67 -5.74
CA SER A 17 10.88 -6.00 -6.43
C SER A 17 9.75 -5.74 -5.43
N GLY A 18 8.61 -5.20 -5.86
CA GLY A 18 7.49 -4.95 -4.95
C GLY A 18 7.80 -3.93 -3.87
N ASN A 19 7.10 -4.01 -2.74
CA ASN A 19 7.26 -3.09 -1.61
C ASN A 19 7.82 -3.79 -0.37
N PRO A 20 9.05 -3.46 0.07
CA PRO A 20 9.66 -4.06 1.25
C PRO A 20 9.01 -3.53 2.54
N ALA A 21 8.64 -4.45 3.44
CA ALA A 21 8.28 -4.13 4.81
C ALA A 21 9.11 -4.95 5.79
N ALA A 22 9.47 -4.33 6.91
CA ALA A 22 9.94 -5.05 8.08
C ALA A 22 8.74 -5.58 8.86
N VAL A 23 8.81 -6.80 9.38
CA VAL A 23 7.75 -7.41 10.19
C VAL A 23 8.37 -7.97 11.46
N CYS A 24 7.92 -7.48 12.60
CA CYS A 24 8.32 -7.90 13.94
C CYS A 24 7.23 -8.78 14.56
N LEU A 25 7.62 -9.91 15.15
CA LEU A 25 6.73 -10.73 15.97
C LEU A 25 6.95 -10.41 17.45
N LEU A 26 5.93 -9.88 18.12
CA LEU A 26 6.03 -9.46 19.50
C LEU A 26 5.51 -10.56 20.43
N GLU A 27 6.42 -11.15 21.21
CA GLU A 27 6.09 -12.05 22.32
C GLU A 27 5.57 -11.30 23.55
N ASN A 28 6.04 -10.07 23.76
CA ASN A 28 5.62 -9.17 24.82
C ASN A 28 5.35 -7.77 24.23
N ASP A 29 4.56 -6.96 24.94
CA ASP A 29 4.36 -5.56 24.55
C ASP A 29 5.69 -4.80 24.62
N LEU A 30 5.93 -3.97 23.60
CA LEU A 30 7.00 -2.99 23.59
C LEU A 30 6.47 -1.67 24.15
N ASP A 31 7.36 -0.87 24.73
CA ASP A 31 7.07 0.53 24.97
C ASP A 31 6.85 1.29 23.65
N GLU A 32 6.04 2.35 23.71
CA GLU A 32 5.66 3.14 22.52
C GLU A 32 6.87 3.68 21.77
N ASP A 33 7.90 4.14 22.50
CA ASP A 33 9.12 4.70 21.95
C ASP A 33 9.96 3.66 21.17
N SER A 34 9.94 2.38 21.59
CA SER A 34 10.68 1.33 20.89
C SER A 34 10.13 1.01 19.51
N HIS A 35 8.80 1.08 19.32
CA HIS A 35 8.22 0.85 18.01
C HIS A 35 8.77 1.84 16.98
N GLN A 36 8.76 3.13 17.34
CA GLN A 36 9.25 4.18 16.47
C GLN A 36 10.76 4.08 16.25
N LYS A 37 11.55 3.81 17.29
CA LYS A 37 13.01 3.63 17.18
C LYS A 37 13.39 2.48 16.24
N ILE A 38 12.73 1.33 16.37
CA ILE A 38 12.95 0.18 15.48
C ILE A 38 12.57 0.57 14.04
N ALA A 39 11.44 1.21 13.83
CA ALA A 39 11.02 1.64 12.49
C ALA A 39 12.00 2.63 11.84
N THR A 40 12.53 3.58 12.63
CA THR A 40 13.57 4.51 12.19
C THR A 40 14.87 3.79 11.83
N GLU A 41 15.31 2.82 12.65
CA GLU A 41 16.52 2.02 12.38
C GLU A 41 16.37 1.16 11.12
N MET A 42 15.20 0.55 10.92
CA MET A 42 14.93 -0.29 9.75
C MET A 42 14.91 0.52 8.45
N ASN A 43 14.48 1.79 8.50
CA ASN A 43 14.48 2.74 7.39
C ASN A 43 13.86 2.17 6.09
N LEU A 44 12.79 1.40 6.22
CA LEU A 44 11.92 0.94 5.12
C LEU A 44 10.67 1.82 5.04
N SER A 45 9.82 1.63 4.02
CA SER A 45 8.53 2.34 3.93
C SER A 45 7.75 2.18 5.23
N GLU A 46 7.61 0.92 5.70
CA GLU A 46 6.97 0.61 6.97
C GLU A 46 7.63 -0.57 7.70
N THR A 47 7.59 -0.48 9.02
CA THR A 47 7.80 -1.60 9.94
C THR A 47 6.47 -1.97 10.60
N ALA A 48 6.08 -3.22 10.44
CA ALA A 48 4.87 -3.79 11.00
C ALA A 48 5.16 -4.57 12.28
N PHE A 49 4.33 -4.40 13.30
CA PHE A 49 4.45 -5.10 14.57
C PHE A 49 3.21 -5.96 14.79
N ILE A 50 3.38 -7.28 14.77
CA ILE A 50 2.32 -8.24 15.05
C ILE A 50 2.40 -8.61 16.52
N ARG A 51 1.32 -8.37 17.26
CA ARG A 51 1.22 -8.74 18.68
C ARG A 51 0.10 -9.75 18.94
N LYS A 52 0.33 -10.61 19.92
CA LYS A 52 -0.69 -11.48 20.50
C LYS A 52 -1.72 -10.63 21.27
N LEU A 53 -2.99 -11.06 21.31
CA LEU A 53 -4.06 -10.28 21.94
C LEU A 53 -4.45 -10.83 23.32
N LYS A 54 -4.28 -12.13 23.53
CA LYS A 54 -4.66 -12.83 24.76
C LYS A 54 -3.52 -13.70 25.27
N PRO A 55 -3.43 -13.92 26.60
CA PRO A 55 -2.57 -14.96 27.14
C PRO A 55 -2.86 -16.31 26.48
N GLY A 56 -1.82 -17.00 26.02
CA GLY A 56 -1.93 -18.29 25.33
C GLY A 56 -2.11 -18.20 23.81
N ASP A 57 -2.22 -16.99 23.24
CA ASP A 57 -2.16 -16.82 21.78
C ASP A 57 -0.81 -17.28 21.21
N ASP A 58 -0.86 -17.82 20.00
CA ASP A 58 0.28 -18.38 19.30
C ASP A 58 0.28 -17.99 17.82
N PHE A 59 1.45 -17.69 17.26
CA PHE A 59 1.57 -17.25 15.87
C PHE A 59 1.23 -18.33 14.84
N THR A 60 1.14 -19.62 15.23
CA THR A 60 0.83 -20.75 14.35
C THR A 60 -0.65 -21.20 14.41
N LYS A 61 -1.36 -20.88 15.50
CA LYS A 61 -2.74 -21.35 15.73
C LYS A 61 -3.76 -20.25 15.97
N SER A 62 -3.38 -19.08 16.48
CA SER A 62 -4.33 -17.98 16.65
C SER A 62 -4.71 -17.38 15.30
N SER A 63 -5.98 -16.98 15.16
CA SER A 63 -6.53 -16.38 13.94
C SER A 63 -6.68 -14.87 14.03
N CYS A 64 -6.38 -14.26 15.18
CA CYS A 64 -6.59 -12.85 15.44
C CYS A 64 -5.36 -12.25 16.14
N PHE A 65 -4.82 -11.16 15.61
CA PHE A 65 -3.62 -10.50 16.12
C PHE A 65 -3.80 -8.99 16.15
N GLY A 66 -3.09 -8.30 17.04
CA GLY A 66 -2.92 -6.85 16.92
C GLY A 66 -1.89 -6.54 15.85
N LEU A 67 -2.11 -5.48 15.08
CA LEU A 67 -1.18 -5.02 14.06
C LEU A 67 -1.06 -3.49 14.08
N ARG A 68 0.18 -3.02 14.11
CA ARG A 68 0.55 -1.60 14.03
C ARG A 68 1.60 -1.42 12.95
N TRP A 69 1.65 -0.23 12.34
CA TRP A 69 2.61 0.11 11.31
C TRP A 69 3.23 1.46 11.57
N PHE A 70 4.54 1.51 11.42
CA PHE A 70 5.33 2.71 11.62
C PHE A 70 6.16 2.98 10.40
N THR A 71 6.08 4.21 9.90
CA THR A 71 7.11 4.75 9.00
C THR A 71 8.33 5.14 9.85
N PRO A 72 9.45 5.55 9.23
CA PRO A 72 10.60 6.05 9.97
C PRO A 72 10.32 7.29 10.85
N VAL A 73 9.16 7.94 10.69
CA VAL A 73 8.83 9.20 11.38
C VAL A 73 7.54 9.17 12.21
N SER A 74 6.61 8.24 11.96
CA SER A 74 5.32 8.18 12.68
C SER A 74 4.58 6.85 12.53
N GLU A 75 3.68 6.54 13.46
CA GLU A 75 2.65 5.51 13.27
C GLU A 75 1.64 5.94 12.19
N VAL A 76 1.24 5.00 11.33
CA VAL A 76 0.18 5.22 10.32
C VAL A 76 -1.05 4.36 10.63
N PRO A 77 -2.28 4.87 10.38
CA PRO A 77 -3.50 4.17 10.77
C PRO A 77 -3.82 2.95 9.89
N LEU A 78 -3.26 2.87 8.68
CA LEU A 78 -3.51 1.81 7.71
C LEU A 78 -2.33 1.67 6.74
N CYS A 79 -1.81 0.46 6.56
CA CYS A 79 -0.81 0.17 5.51
C CYS A 79 -1.10 -1.18 4.82
N GLY A 80 -1.37 -1.13 3.51
CA GLY A 80 -1.74 -2.33 2.75
C GLY A 80 -0.57 -3.32 2.58
N HIS A 81 0.56 -2.89 2.04
CA HIS A 81 1.66 -3.80 1.71
C HIS A 81 2.30 -4.43 2.96
N ALA A 82 2.42 -3.67 4.05
CA ALA A 82 2.93 -4.19 5.31
C ALA A 82 1.92 -5.16 5.98
N THR A 83 0.61 -4.98 5.78
CA THR A 83 -0.38 -6.00 6.16
C THR A 83 -0.23 -7.29 5.35
N LEU A 84 0.02 -7.18 4.04
CA LEU A 84 0.32 -8.35 3.19
C LEU A 84 1.58 -9.07 3.66
N ALA A 85 2.64 -8.32 3.93
CA ALA A 85 3.89 -8.84 4.48
C ALA A 85 3.67 -9.54 5.83
N SER A 86 2.90 -8.95 6.74
CA SER A 86 2.54 -9.56 8.02
C SER A 86 1.80 -10.88 7.86
N ALA A 87 0.79 -10.92 6.97
CA ALA A 87 0.10 -12.15 6.64
C ALA A 87 1.04 -13.19 6.01
N ALA A 88 2.00 -12.78 5.18
CA ALA A 88 2.99 -13.67 4.58
C ALA A 88 3.91 -14.29 5.63
N VAL A 89 4.32 -13.54 6.65
CA VAL A 89 5.07 -14.09 7.78
C VAL A 89 4.25 -15.14 8.51
N LEU A 90 2.98 -14.87 8.81
CA LEU A 90 2.12 -15.82 9.51
C LEU A 90 1.86 -17.08 8.67
N PHE A 91 1.42 -16.95 7.42
CA PHE A 91 1.11 -18.10 6.57
C PHE A 91 2.35 -18.87 6.11
N HIS A 92 3.36 -18.17 5.58
CA HIS A 92 4.48 -18.83 4.90
C HIS A 92 5.64 -19.17 5.82
N VAL A 93 5.89 -18.38 6.87
CA VAL A 93 7.02 -18.58 7.79
C VAL A 93 6.57 -19.32 9.05
N GLN A 94 5.57 -18.80 9.76
CA GLN A 94 5.04 -19.41 10.98
C GLN A 94 4.13 -20.60 10.70
N LYS A 95 3.79 -20.86 9.43
CA LYS A 95 2.90 -21.94 9.01
C LYS A 95 1.57 -21.92 9.77
N ASN A 96 1.02 -20.71 9.94
CA ASN A 96 -0.26 -20.55 10.60
C ASN A 96 -1.35 -21.34 9.86
N THR A 97 -2.15 -22.08 10.61
CA THR A 97 -3.09 -23.09 10.09
C THR A 97 -4.48 -22.55 9.77
N ASN A 98 -4.78 -21.30 10.13
CA ASN A 98 -6.06 -20.68 9.85
C ASN A 98 -6.20 -20.32 8.36
N SER A 99 -7.41 -20.41 7.82
CA SER A 99 -7.69 -19.99 6.44
C SER A 99 -7.76 -18.46 6.29
N VAL A 100 -8.06 -17.75 7.38
CA VAL A 100 -8.20 -16.30 7.44
C VAL A 100 -7.53 -15.80 8.72
N ILE A 101 -6.73 -14.75 8.60
CA ILE A 101 -6.19 -13.99 9.72
C ILE A 101 -6.90 -12.65 9.80
N THR A 102 -7.34 -12.29 11.00
CA THR A 102 -7.86 -10.96 11.33
C THR A 102 -6.77 -10.17 12.06
N PHE A 103 -6.54 -8.95 11.62
CA PHE A 103 -5.70 -7.97 12.29
C PHE A 103 -6.56 -6.90 12.92
N VAL A 104 -6.39 -6.66 14.22
CA VAL A 104 -7.00 -5.56 14.97
C VAL A 104 -6.06 -4.38 14.94
N THR A 105 -6.52 -3.27 14.35
CA THR A 105 -5.68 -2.12 13.97
C THR A 105 -6.36 -0.81 14.36
N LEU A 106 -5.66 0.33 14.23
CA LEU A 106 -6.25 1.65 14.45
C LEU A 106 -7.40 1.97 13.49
N SER A 107 -7.41 1.37 12.29
CA SER A 107 -8.48 1.53 11.30
C SER A 107 -9.56 0.44 11.40
N GLY A 108 -9.63 -0.28 12.53
CA GLY A 108 -10.52 -1.41 12.72
C GLY A 108 -9.94 -2.73 12.23
N GLU A 109 -10.81 -3.69 11.95
CA GLU A 109 -10.41 -5.04 11.54
C GLU A 109 -10.06 -5.12 10.05
N LEU A 110 -8.89 -5.69 9.76
CA LEU A 110 -8.46 -6.07 8.42
C LEU A 110 -8.34 -7.59 8.33
N LYS A 111 -8.76 -8.17 7.22
CA LYS A 111 -8.67 -9.63 7.02
C LYS A 111 -7.69 -9.94 5.90
N ALA A 112 -6.90 -10.98 6.11
CA ALA A 112 -6.00 -11.54 5.13
C ALA A 112 -6.28 -13.03 4.96
N ARG A 113 -6.33 -13.50 3.72
CA ARG A 113 -6.53 -14.92 3.39
C ARG A 113 -5.53 -15.37 2.33
N GLN A 114 -5.02 -16.59 2.48
CA GLN A 114 -4.15 -17.19 1.48
C GLN A 114 -5.00 -17.89 0.41
N VAL A 115 -4.75 -17.59 -0.87
CA VAL A 115 -5.33 -18.30 -2.01
C VAL A 115 -4.23 -18.64 -3.00
N LYS A 116 -3.89 -19.95 -3.06
CA LYS A 116 -2.73 -20.45 -3.80
C LYS A 116 -1.47 -19.68 -3.35
N ASP A 117 -0.76 -19.07 -4.29
CA ASP A 117 0.48 -18.32 -4.04
C ASP A 117 0.24 -16.82 -3.75
N HIS A 118 -1.01 -16.41 -3.55
CA HIS A 118 -1.39 -15.02 -3.28
C HIS A 118 -1.94 -14.88 -1.88
N ILE A 119 -1.73 -13.71 -1.31
CA ILE A 119 -2.43 -13.24 -0.13
C ILE A 119 -3.41 -12.18 -0.59
N VAL A 120 -4.67 -12.33 -0.17
CA VAL A 120 -5.74 -11.38 -0.46
C VAL A 120 -6.06 -10.61 0.81
N LEU A 121 -5.99 -9.29 0.71
CA LEU A 121 -6.39 -8.36 1.74
C LEU A 121 -7.81 -7.87 1.49
N ASP A 122 -8.61 -7.86 2.53
CA ASP A 122 -9.93 -7.23 2.53
C ASP A 122 -9.82 -5.79 3.05
N LEU A 123 -9.87 -4.82 2.15
CA LEU A 123 -9.77 -3.39 2.46
C LEU A 123 -11.11 -2.68 2.23
N PRO A 124 -11.39 -1.57 2.95
CA PRO A 124 -12.50 -0.71 2.59
C PRO A 124 -12.27 -0.13 1.18
N LEU A 125 -13.32 -0.04 0.37
CA LEU A 125 -13.25 0.72 -0.88
C LEU A 125 -13.28 2.21 -0.52
N CYS A 126 -12.41 3.01 -1.13
CA CYS A 126 -12.28 4.43 -0.81
C CYS A 126 -12.64 5.29 -2.04
N PRO A 127 -13.88 5.79 -2.15
CA PRO A 127 -14.27 6.63 -3.28
C PRO A 127 -13.44 7.91 -3.38
N ALA A 128 -13.26 8.41 -4.60
CA ALA A 128 -12.71 9.72 -4.87
C ALA A 128 -13.69 10.54 -5.72
N TYR A 129 -13.81 11.82 -5.41
CA TYR A 129 -14.80 12.72 -5.97
C TYR A 129 -14.12 13.77 -6.88
N PRO A 130 -14.83 14.40 -7.83
CA PRO A 130 -14.27 15.48 -8.63
C PRO A 130 -13.55 16.53 -7.77
N GLN A 131 -12.36 16.93 -8.18
CA GLN A 131 -11.57 17.97 -7.52
C GLN A 131 -11.30 19.11 -8.50
N GLU A 132 -11.63 20.34 -8.07
CA GLU A 132 -11.36 21.55 -8.83
C GLU A 132 -9.86 21.72 -9.08
N LEU A 133 -9.48 21.78 -10.36
CA LEU A 133 -8.08 21.83 -10.80
C LEU A 133 -7.34 23.02 -10.19
N LYS A 134 -7.99 24.19 -10.14
CA LYS A 134 -7.38 25.45 -9.65
C LYS A 134 -6.89 25.36 -8.21
N GLU A 135 -7.49 24.51 -7.38
CA GLU A 135 -7.08 24.35 -5.98
C GLU A 135 -5.80 23.53 -5.81
N VAL A 136 -5.45 22.72 -6.81
CA VAL A 136 -4.34 21.76 -6.75
C VAL A 136 -3.38 21.90 -7.94
N GLU A 137 -3.53 22.97 -8.72
CA GLU A 137 -2.83 23.19 -9.99
C GLU A 137 -1.30 23.20 -9.80
N GLU A 138 -0.81 23.90 -8.77
CA GLU A 138 0.62 23.96 -8.47
C GLU A 138 1.20 22.57 -8.14
N LEU A 139 0.45 21.76 -7.39
CA LEU A 139 0.87 20.42 -7.00
C LEU A 139 0.89 19.49 -8.23
N ILE A 140 -0.11 19.58 -9.10
CA ILE A 140 -0.17 18.83 -10.36
C ILE A 140 0.99 19.24 -11.28
N LYS A 141 1.22 20.54 -11.48
CA LYS A 141 2.35 21.04 -12.29
C LYS A 141 3.68 20.56 -11.74
N ALA A 142 3.86 20.56 -10.42
CA ALA A 142 5.07 20.03 -9.80
C ALA A 142 5.24 18.51 -10.00
N ALA A 143 4.14 17.77 -10.13
CA ALA A 143 4.17 16.33 -10.32
C ALA A 143 4.38 15.94 -11.79
N VAL A 144 3.69 16.58 -12.73
CA VAL A 144 3.58 16.11 -14.12
C VAL A 144 3.99 17.15 -15.17
N GLY A 145 4.36 18.37 -14.76
CA GLY A 145 4.73 19.45 -15.68
C GLY A 145 3.58 19.83 -16.60
N ASP A 146 3.85 19.85 -17.91
CA ASP A 146 2.89 20.20 -18.96
C ASP A 146 2.16 18.98 -19.56
N LEU A 147 2.29 17.79 -18.94
CA LEU A 147 1.55 16.61 -19.38
C LEU A 147 0.05 16.84 -19.28
N SER A 148 -0.69 16.37 -20.29
CA SER A 148 -2.15 16.53 -20.33
C SER A 148 -2.82 15.66 -19.27
N VAL A 149 -3.60 16.30 -18.41
CA VAL A 149 -4.41 15.66 -17.36
C VAL A 149 -5.84 15.48 -17.87
N GLN A 150 -6.37 14.26 -17.74
CA GLN A 150 -7.72 13.89 -18.16
C GLN A 150 -8.73 14.05 -17.03
N ASP A 151 -8.35 13.73 -15.80
CA ASP A 151 -9.25 13.80 -14.65
C ASP A 151 -8.48 14.03 -13.36
N VAL A 152 -9.11 14.70 -12.41
CA VAL A 152 -8.55 14.96 -11.08
C VAL A 152 -9.62 14.63 -10.04
N ARG A 153 -9.28 13.71 -9.14
CA ARG A 153 -10.17 13.25 -8.08
C ARG A 153 -9.50 13.37 -6.71
N TYR A 154 -10.30 13.55 -5.68
CA TYR A 154 -9.82 13.60 -4.30
C TYR A 154 -10.64 12.67 -3.42
N SER A 155 -9.96 11.86 -2.60
CA SER A 155 -10.58 11.03 -1.55
C SER A 155 -10.36 11.69 -0.19
N PRO A 156 -11.40 12.27 0.44
CA PRO A 156 -11.29 12.90 1.76
C PRO A 156 -10.86 11.93 2.86
N GLU A 157 -11.30 10.67 2.77
CA GLU A 157 -11.06 9.64 3.77
C GLU A 157 -9.57 9.28 3.86
N THR A 158 -8.91 9.17 2.70
CA THR A 158 -7.47 8.84 2.64
C THR A 158 -6.58 10.05 2.39
N LYS A 159 -7.17 11.24 2.17
CA LYS A 159 -6.47 12.47 1.77
C LYS A 159 -5.60 12.30 0.51
N ASN A 160 -6.04 11.44 -0.40
CA ASN A 160 -5.33 11.17 -1.65
C ASN A 160 -5.87 12.02 -2.79
N LEU A 161 -4.97 12.70 -3.49
CA LEU A 161 -5.23 13.34 -4.77
C LEU A 161 -4.87 12.35 -5.89
N LEU A 162 -5.86 11.95 -6.68
CA LEU A 162 -5.69 11.13 -7.87
C LEU A 162 -5.68 12.02 -9.11
N VAL A 163 -4.61 11.90 -9.89
CA VAL A 163 -4.40 12.61 -11.15
C VAL A 163 -4.33 11.57 -12.26
N CYS A 164 -5.38 11.49 -13.08
CA CYS A 164 -5.41 10.64 -14.26
C CYS A 164 -4.86 11.44 -15.44
N LEU A 165 -3.78 10.95 -16.05
CA LEU A 165 -3.24 11.54 -17.28
C LEU A 165 -4.08 11.11 -18.49
N SER A 166 -3.93 11.83 -19.59
CA SER A 166 -4.61 11.54 -20.85
C SER A 166 -4.40 10.10 -21.32
N ASP A 167 -5.46 9.49 -21.85
CA ASP A 167 -5.45 8.19 -22.52
C ASP A 167 -4.50 8.10 -23.73
N THR A 168 -3.92 9.23 -24.20
CA THR A 168 -2.83 9.22 -25.19
C THR A 168 -1.51 8.70 -24.61
N TYR A 169 -1.38 8.68 -23.29
CA TYR A 169 -0.19 8.17 -22.60
C TYR A 169 -0.36 6.72 -22.17
N GLY A 170 0.74 5.99 -22.20
CA GLY A 170 0.83 4.63 -21.66
C GLY A 170 1.78 4.55 -20.49
N ARG A 171 2.06 3.31 -20.06
CA ARG A 171 2.98 2.96 -18.97
C ARG A 171 4.32 3.74 -18.98
N SER A 172 4.93 3.91 -20.15
CA SER A 172 6.26 4.54 -20.29
C SER A 172 6.30 5.96 -19.73
N VAL A 173 5.21 6.74 -19.85
CA VAL A 173 5.18 8.11 -19.30
C VAL A 173 5.41 8.10 -17.80
N LEU A 174 4.82 7.13 -17.08
CA LEU A 174 4.96 7.05 -15.63
C LEU A 174 6.37 6.61 -15.24
N GLU A 175 6.97 5.66 -15.98
CA GLU A 175 8.31 5.14 -15.72
C GLU A 175 9.42 6.18 -15.98
N GLU A 176 9.23 7.02 -17.00
CA GLU A 176 10.19 8.04 -17.40
C GLU A 176 10.09 9.32 -16.58
N LEU A 177 8.89 9.66 -16.09
CA LEU A 177 8.61 10.89 -15.36
C LEU A 177 9.51 11.07 -14.14
N LYS A 178 10.20 12.21 -14.07
CA LYS A 178 11.06 12.58 -12.94
C LYS A 178 10.31 13.53 -12.01
N VAL A 179 9.80 12.97 -10.91
CA VAL A 179 9.03 13.70 -9.92
C VAL A 179 9.92 14.09 -8.76
N ASN A 180 10.03 15.39 -8.48
CA ASN A 180 10.68 15.87 -7.26
C ASN A 180 9.67 15.97 -6.12
N ALA A 181 9.33 14.83 -5.52
CA ALA A 181 8.29 14.76 -4.47
C ALA A 181 8.62 15.59 -3.22
N GLN A 182 9.90 15.89 -2.96
CA GLN A 182 10.29 16.78 -1.86
C GLN A 182 9.68 18.18 -2.01
N HIS A 183 9.53 18.67 -3.26
CA HIS A 183 8.96 19.98 -3.56
C HIS A 183 7.46 20.08 -3.17
N PHE A 184 6.75 18.94 -3.05
CA PHE A 184 5.34 18.94 -2.67
C PHE A 184 5.12 19.49 -1.25
N LEU A 185 6.10 19.33 -0.36
CA LEU A 185 6.04 19.83 1.01
C LEU A 185 6.00 21.36 1.09
N SER A 186 6.59 22.07 0.11
CA SER A 186 6.53 23.53 0.05
C SER A 186 5.28 24.06 -0.64
N ILE A 187 4.57 23.22 -1.40
CA ILE A 187 3.35 23.59 -2.13
C ILE A 187 2.11 23.35 -1.25
N GLU A 188 1.96 22.13 -0.74
CA GLU A 188 0.82 21.73 0.09
C GLU A 188 1.20 21.77 1.57
N LYS A 189 0.75 22.84 2.24
CA LYS A 189 1.00 23.11 3.67
C LYS A 189 -0.27 23.00 4.54
N THR A 190 -1.44 22.87 3.92
CA THR A 190 -2.73 22.83 4.62
C THR A 190 -3.00 21.47 5.24
N GLY A 191 -2.34 20.43 4.72
CA GLY A 191 -2.59 19.05 5.13
C GLY A 191 -3.87 18.47 4.55
N LYS A 192 -4.44 19.12 3.52
CA LYS A 192 -5.53 18.62 2.70
C LYS A 192 -5.07 17.37 1.94
N VAL A 193 -4.02 17.48 1.13
CA VAL A 193 -3.42 16.33 0.44
C VAL A 193 -2.29 15.73 1.28
N LYS A 194 -2.32 14.40 1.44
CA LYS A 194 -1.28 13.61 2.12
C LYS A 194 -0.74 12.45 1.27
N GLY A 195 -1.32 12.22 0.10
CA GLY A 195 -0.79 11.32 -0.91
C GLY A 195 -1.20 11.77 -2.31
N LEU A 196 -0.31 11.58 -3.27
CA LEU A 196 -0.54 11.90 -4.68
C LEU A 196 -0.42 10.63 -5.51
N ILE A 197 -1.51 10.27 -6.18
CA ILE A 197 -1.61 9.13 -7.09
C ILE A 197 -1.53 9.68 -8.51
N LEU A 198 -0.54 9.23 -9.29
CA LEU A 198 -0.54 9.40 -10.75
C LEU A 198 -1.05 8.11 -11.37
N THR A 199 -1.92 8.20 -12.38
CA THR A 199 -2.41 7.02 -13.06
C THR A 199 -2.68 7.25 -14.55
N VAL A 200 -2.53 6.19 -15.34
CA VAL A 200 -2.91 6.14 -16.75
C VAL A 200 -3.72 4.88 -17.01
N LYS A 201 -4.60 4.96 -17.99
CA LYS A 201 -5.31 3.79 -18.50
C LYS A 201 -4.32 2.79 -19.08
N GLY A 202 -4.54 1.52 -18.79
CA GLY A 202 -3.74 0.45 -19.33
C GLY A 202 -4.29 -0.10 -20.63
N ASN A 203 -3.62 -1.12 -21.16
CA ASN A 203 -4.10 -1.89 -22.30
C ASN A 203 -4.06 -3.36 -21.92
N SER A 204 -5.22 -3.97 -21.67
CA SER A 204 -5.35 -5.36 -21.24
C SER A 204 -5.01 -6.39 -22.34
N SER A 205 -4.53 -5.96 -23.51
CA SER A 205 -4.14 -6.87 -24.59
C SER A 205 -2.81 -7.58 -24.26
N GLY A 206 -2.82 -8.91 -24.27
CA GLY A 206 -1.63 -9.73 -23.97
C GLY A 206 -1.28 -9.72 -22.48
N ASN A 207 -0.02 -9.37 -22.15
CA ASN A 207 0.48 -9.31 -20.76
C ASN A 207 0.35 -7.91 -20.14
N GLY A 208 -0.62 -7.11 -20.61
CA GLY A 208 -0.84 -5.76 -20.11
C GLY A 208 -1.74 -5.72 -18.88
N HIS A 209 -1.82 -4.54 -18.28
CA HIS A 209 -2.62 -4.26 -17.07
C HIS A 209 -3.80 -3.37 -17.47
N ASP A 210 -4.87 -3.38 -16.69
CA ASP A 210 -6.04 -2.51 -16.90
C ASP A 210 -5.70 -1.04 -16.60
N PHE A 211 -4.79 -0.79 -15.66
CA PHE A 211 -4.25 0.53 -15.38
C PHE A 211 -2.85 0.47 -14.76
N TYR A 212 -2.16 1.60 -14.84
CA TYR A 212 -0.83 1.81 -14.25
C TYR A 212 -0.86 2.97 -13.27
N SER A 213 0.00 2.93 -12.25
CA SER A 213 0.04 3.99 -11.23
C SER A 213 1.45 4.31 -10.71
N ARG A 214 1.60 5.46 -10.06
CA ARG A 214 2.71 5.79 -9.13
C ARG A 214 2.11 6.49 -7.92
N TYR A 215 2.78 6.40 -6.77
CA TYR A 215 2.30 6.97 -5.52
C TYR A 215 3.39 7.72 -4.77
N PHE A 216 3.09 8.95 -4.36
CA PHE A 216 4.01 9.84 -3.65
C PHE A 216 3.37 10.30 -2.34
N ALA A 217 4.11 10.15 -1.24
CA ALA A 217 3.61 10.44 0.10
C ALA A 217 4.67 11.16 0.97
N PRO A 218 5.32 12.24 0.47
CA PRO A 218 6.42 12.89 1.16
C PRO A 218 6.03 13.43 2.55
N TRP A 219 4.74 13.75 2.77
CA TRP A 219 4.22 14.18 4.08
C TRP A 219 4.26 13.09 5.16
N TYR A 220 4.50 11.83 4.78
CA TYR A 220 4.73 10.70 5.68
C TYR A 220 6.21 10.26 5.71
N GLY A 221 7.11 11.07 5.12
CA GLY A 221 8.54 10.75 5.00
C GLY A 221 8.89 9.81 3.85
N VAL A 222 7.91 9.39 3.03
CA VAL A 222 8.09 8.47 1.91
C VAL A 222 7.95 9.22 0.59
N LEU A 223 9.08 9.56 -0.05
CA LEU A 223 9.06 10.36 -1.28
C LEU A 223 8.26 9.68 -2.40
N GLU A 224 8.51 8.39 -2.63
CA GLU A 224 7.75 7.55 -3.54
C GLU A 224 7.62 6.17 -2.92
N ASP A 225 6.39 5.68 -2.77
CA ASP A 225 6.14 4.35 -2.22
C ASP A 225 6.17 3.30 -3.36
N PRO A 226 6.87 2.17 -3.20
CA PRO A 226 7.02 1.21 -4.29
C PRO A 226 5.72 0.58 -4.79
N VAL A 227 4.86 0.10 -3.88
CA VAL A 227 3.56 -0.52 -4.19
C VAL A 227 2.57 -0.30 -3.05
N THR A 228 1.48 0.41 -3.31
CA THR A 228 0.65 0.98 -2.24
C THR A 228 -0.75 0.40 -2.26
N GLY A 229 -1.03 -0.58 -1.39
CA GLY A 229 -2.35 -1.22 -1.32
C GLY A 229 -3.49 -0.24 -0.97
N SER A 230 -3.25 0.72 -0.07
CA SER A 230 -4.25 1.74 0.30
C SER A 230 -4.55 2.70 -0.85
N ALA A 231 -3.56 3.10 -1.65
CA ALA A 231 -3.81 3.87 -2.87
C ALA A 231 -4.67 3.08 -3.87
N HIS A 232 -4.50 1.75 -3.90
CA HIS A 232 -5.33 0.89 -4.74
C HIS A 232 -6.76 0.76 -4.24
N ALA A 233 -7.06 1.00 -2.97
CA ALA A 233 -8.46 1.14 -2.53
C ALA A 233 -9.17 2.33 -3.20
N VAL A 234 -8.42 3.39 -3.50
CA VAL A 234 -8.91 4.57 -4.25
C VAL A 234 -8.94 4.31 -5.75
N LEU A 235 -7.84 3.83 -6.32
CA LEU A 235 -7.74 3.52 -7.75
C LEU A 235 -8.77 2.47 -8.20
N SER A 236 -9.07 1.48 -7.37
CA SER A 236 -10.06 0.45 -7.69
C SER A 236 -11.45 1.03 -7.82
N SER A 237 -11.81 1.99 -6.96
CA SER A 237 -13.11 2.68 -7.09
C SER A 237 -13.18 3.45 -8.39
N TYR A 238 -12.14 4.22 -8.71
CA TYR A 238 -12.05 5.02 -9.93
C TYR A 238 -12.07 4.15 -11.20
N TRP A 239 -11.10 3.24 -11.36
CA TRP A 239 -10.95 2.45 -12.58
C TRP A 239 -12.05 1.42 -12.78
N SER A 240 -12.67 0.91 -11.71
CA SER A 240 -13.85 0.03 -11.84
C SER A 240 -15.00 0.75 -12.52
N GLU A 241 -15.24 2.01 -12.16
CA GLU A 241 -16.25 2.86 -12.78
C GLU A 241 -15.87 3.21 -14.23
N GLN A 242 -14.65 3.71 -14.46
CA GLN A 242 -14.20 4.14 -15.79
C GLN A 242 -14.19 3.00 -16.82
N LEU A 243 -13.88 1.77 -16.38
CA LEU A 243 -13.76 0.61 -17.27
C LEU A 243 -15.01 -0.28 -17.28
N GLY A 244 -15.97 -0.06 -16.37
CA GLY A 244 -17.13 -0.94 -16.20
C GLY A 244 -16.75 -2.37 -15.78
N LYS A 245 -15.62 -2.54 -15.07
CA LYS A 245 -15.07 -3.85 -14.65
C LYS A 245 -15.01 -3.97 -13.13
N LYS A 246 -15.14 -5.19 -12.60
CA LYS A 246 -14.98 -5.48 -11.16
C LYS A 246 -13.71 -6.23 -10.82
N GLU A 247 -13.26 -7.08 -11.73
CA GLU A 247 -11.92 -7.67 -11.68
C GLU A 247 -10.96 -6.79 -12.49
N LEU A 248 -9.89 -6.34 -11.85
CA LEU A 248 -8.90 -5.46 -12.44
C LEU A 248 -7.49 -6.00 -12.16
N LEU A 249 -6.59 -5.83 -13.13
CA LEU A 249 -5.17 -6.08 -12.99
C LEU A 249 -4.42 -4.75 -13.04
N ALA A 250 -3.63 -4.45 -12.03
CA ALA A 250 -2.93 -3.17 -11.89
C ALA A 250 -1.43 -3.36 -11.75
N PHE A 251 -0.65 -2.36 -12.18
CA PHE A 251 0.79 -2.32 -11.94
C PHE A 251 1.24 -0.94 -11.48
N GLN A 252 1.94 -0.89 -10.35
CA GLN A 252 2.54 0.35 -9.85
C GLN A 252 3.96 0.50 -10.42
N CYS A 253 4.16 1.49 -11.27
CA CYS A 253 5.36 1.81 -12.03
C CYS A 253 6.43 2.56 -11.22
N SER A 254 6.62 2.19 -9.95
CA SER A 254 7.78 2.64 -9.20
C SER A 254 9.06 1.99 -9.74
N ARG A 255 10.23 2.43 -9.26
CA ARG A 255 11.51 1.81 -9.62
C ARG A 255 11.57 0.30 -9.33
N ARG A 256 10.85 -0.18 -8.32
CA ARG A 256 10.81 -1.60 -7.94
C ARG A 256 9.72 -2.37 -8.69
N GLY A 257 8.62 -1.69 -9.03
CA GLY A 257 7.47 -2.29 -9.71
C GLY A 257 6.68 -3.27 -8.83
N GLY A 258 5.37 -3.37 -9.06
CA GLY A 258 4.57 -4.40 -8.42
C GLY A 258 3.21 -4.57 -9.06
N GLU A 259 2.73 -5.81 -9.04
CA GLU A 259 1.45 -6.20 -9.62
C GLU A 259 0.42 -6.43 -8.52
N LEU A 260 -0.80 -5.96 -8.75
CA LEU A 260 -1.93 -6.15 -7.85
C LEU A 260 -3.12 -6.70 -8.64
N LYS A 261 -3.75 -7.73 -8.08
CA LYS A 261 -5.04 -8.24 -8.55
C LYS A 261 -6.13 -7.68 -7.66
N ILE A 262 -7.16 -7.13 -8.27
CA ILE A 262 -8.18 -6.35 -7.59
C ILE A 262 -9.55 -6.94 -7.93
N SER A 263 -10.36 -7.16 -6.89
CA SER A 263 -11.77 -7.52 -7.02
C SER A 263 -12.62 -6.53 -6.23
N VAL A 264 -13.36 -5.68 -6.94
CA VAL A 264 -14.28 -4.70 -6.35
C VAL A 264 -15.59 -5.37 -6.00
N ARG A 265 -15.96 -5.34 -4.72
CA ARG A 265 -17.15 -6.00 -4.18
C ARG A 265 -18.33 -5.04 -4.10
N SER A 266 -19.54 -5.60 -4.04
CA SER A 266 -20.79 -4.83 -3.96
C SER A 266 -21.08 -4.25 -2.57
N ASP A 267 -20.37 -4.70 -1.54
CA ASP A 267 -20.57 -4.31 -0.13
C ASP A 267 -19.67 -3.15 0.31
N GLY A 268 -19.14 -2.37 -0.65
CA GLY A 268 -18.27 -1.23 -0.36
C GLY A 268 -16.85 -1.63 0.06
N ARG A 269 -16.42 -2.86 -0.27
CA ARG A 269 -15.06 -3.36 0.01
C ARG A 269 -14.33 -3.75 -1.27
N VAL A 270 -13.03 -3.92 -1.15
CA VAL A 270 -12.15 -4.34 -2.24
C VAL A 270 -11.17 -5.38 -1.74
N ASP A 271 -11.09 -6.47 -2.49
CA ASP A 271 -10.09 -7.49 -2.29
C ASP A 271 -8.85 -7.12 -3.11
N ILE A 272 -7.72 -6.88 -2.44
CA ILE A 272 -6.44 -6.59 -3.09
C ILE A 272 -5.50 -7.76 -2.83
N ALA A 273 -5.11 -8.43 -3.92
CA ALA A 273 -4.29 -9.62 -3.89
C ALA A 273 -2.90 -9.38 -4.46
N GLY A 274 -1.90 -9.93 -3.80
CA GLY A 274 -0.51 -9.89 -4.23
C GLY A 274 0.26 -11.12 -3.77
N GLN A 275 1.38 -11.37 -4.44
CA GLN A 275 2.37 -12.34 -3.99
C GLN A 275 3.34 -11.68 -2.99
N SER A 276 4.16 -12.49 -2.33
CA SER A 276 5.18 -12.02 -1.40
C SER A 276 6.48 -12.81 -1.55
N ALA A 277 7.63 -12.17 -1.33
CA ALA A 277 8.92 -12.84 -1.20
C ALA A 277 9.58 -12.49 0.15
N VAL A 278 9.87 -13.50 0.98
CA VAL A 278 10.63 -13.30 2.22
C VAL A 278 12.11 -13.18 1.87
N VAL A 279 12.71 -12.04 2.16
CA VAL A 279 14.09 -11.69 1.77
C VAL A 279 15.07 -11.98 2.91
N LEU A 280 14.70 -11.61 4.14
CA LEU A 280 15.56 -11.72 5.31
C LEU A 280 14.79 -12.26 6.51
N LYS A 281 15.47 -13.06 7.33
CA LYS A 281 14.99 -13.52 8.65
C LYS A 281 16.11 -13.30 9.66
N GLY A 282 15.78 -12.71 10.81
CA GLY A 282 16.74 -12.42 11.87
C GLY A 282 16.06 -12.17 13.20
N ASN A 283 16.83 -11.67 14.17
CA ASN A 283 16.33 -11.21 15.45
C ASN A 283 17.01 -9.88 15.80
N LEU A 284 16.25 -8.94 16.38
CA LEU A 284 16.78 -7.76 17.06
C LEU A 284 17.23 -8.12 18.48
#